data_AF-A0A369IFE4-F1
#
_entry.id   AF-A0A369IFE4-F1
#
_cell.length_a   1.000
_cell.length_b   1.000
_cell.length_c   1.000
_cell.angle_alpha   90.00
_cell.angle_beta   90.00
_cell.angle_gamma   90.00
#
_symmetry.space_group_name_H-M   'P 1'
#
loop_
_entity.id
_entity.type
_entity.pdbx_description
1 polymer ?
#
loop_
_entity_poly.entity_id
_entity_poly.type
_entity_poly.pdbx_seq_one_letter_code
_entity_poly.pdbx_strand_id
1 'polypeptide(L)'
;MERFITKHFGDVLFLTAPASVFYFDDDNFLKAVKKTIQREKITDICLVGEVSCCFIQYVLQNKSMTGLRCESEIQELFSKTDTAFSLTEKLLKKQLYEMSCQSIFGNEIGEGQLRIHALLTSKHDDFIISINWEFLERIQLAASQNGNLDNTSRVLTLYYTESMV
;
A
#
# COMPACT_ATOMS: atom_id res chain seq x y z
N MET A 1 16.67 3.03 -1.59
CA MET A 1 15.56 2.73 -0.69
C MET A 1 15.88 1.52 0.17
N GLU A 2 16.25 0.38 -0.42
CA GLU A 2 16.54 -0.86 0.31
C GLU A 2 17.50 -0.69 1.50
N ARG A 3 18.70 -0.15 1.27
CA ARG A 3 19.67 0.13 2.36
C ARG A 3 19.11 1.02 3.47
N PHE A 4 18.26 1.99 3.12
CA PHE A 4 17.62 2.88 4.09
C PHE A 4 16.64 2.07 4.95
N ILE A 5 15.76 1.28 4.35
CA ILE A 5 14.82 0.42 5.08
C ILE A 5 15.55 -0.63 5.93
N THR A 6 16.56 -1.32 5.39
CA THR A 6 17.37 -2.31 6.13
C THR A 6 18.04 -1.70 7.37
N LYS A 7 18.50 -0.44 7.30
CA LYS A 7 19.07 0.26 8.47
C LYS A 7 18.04 0.40 9.61
N HIS A 8 16.76 0.53 9.30
CA HIS A 8 15.69 0.72 10.29
C HIS A 8 15.02 -0.58 10.75
N PHE A 9 14.89 -1.57 9.87
CA PHE A 9 14.10 -2.79 10.12
C PHE A 9 14.91 -4.09 10.14
N GLY A 10 16.22 -4.03 9.88
CA GLY A 10 17.09 -5.22 9.88
C GLY A 10 16.91 -6.07 8.63
N ASP A 11 16.73 -7.38 8.80
CA ASP A 11 16.58 -8.32 7.69
C ASP A 11 15.18 -8.23 7.08
N VAL A 12 15.10 -7.85 5.81
CA VAL A 12 13.86 -7.58 5.08
C VAL A 12 13.95 -8.07 3.65
N LEU A 13 12.85 -8.64 3.16
CA LEU A 13 12.68 -9.01 1.76
C LEU A 13 12.04 -7.85 0.99
N PHE A 14 12.60 -7.52 -0.16
CA PHE A 14 12.11 -6.42 -1.00
C PHE A 14 11.34 -6.93 -2.20
N LEU A 15 10.15 -6.36 -2.38
CA LEU A 15 9.38 -6.44 -3.62
C LEU A 15 9.21 -5.01 -4.13
N THR A 16 9.78 -4.71 -5.28
CA THR A 16 9.82 -3.34 -5.81
C THR A 16 8.89 -3.17 -7.00
N ALA A 17 8.14 -2.07 -7.03
CA ALA A 17 7.40 -1.63 -8.20
C ALA A 17 7.54 -0.11 -8.38
N PRO A 18 7.39 0.41 -9.62
CA PRO A 18 7.42 1.85 -9.88
C PRO A 18 6.42 2.60 -8.98
N ALA A 19 6.92 3.60 -8.25
CA ALA A 19 6.16 4.38 -7.27
C ALA A 19 5.37 3.55 -6.23
N SER A 20 5.78 2.31 -5.96
CA SER A 20 5.07 1.38 -5.09
C SER A 20 3.65 1.05 -5.55
N VAL A 21 3.43 1.07 -6.87
CA VAL A 21 2.16 0.69 -7.51
C VAL A 21 2.25 -0.77 -7.96
N PHE A 22 1.45 -1.64 -7.33
CA PHE A 22 1.42 -3.08 -7.57
C PHE A 22 0.16 -3.51 -8.32
N TYR A 23 0.27 -4.63 -9.03
CA TYR A 23 -0.79 -5.21 -9.85
C TYR A 23 -1.58 -6.23 -9.02
N PHE A 24 -2.38 -5.76 -8.07
CA PHE A 24 -3.20 -6.64 -7.23
C PHE A 24 -4.32 -7.35 -7.99
N ASP A 25 -4.55 -6.99 -9.26
CA ASP A 25 -5.45 -7.66 -10.20
C ASP A 25 -4.79 -8.82 -10.96
N ASP A 26 -3.47 -9.03 -10.83
CA ASP A 26 -2.75 -10.13 -11.47
C ASP A 26 -2.67 -11.36 -10.53
N ASP A 27 -3.47 -12.38 -10.84
CA ASP A 27 -3.50 -13.66 -10.12
C ASP A 27 -2.13 -14.36 -10.02
N ASN A 28 -1.27 -14.24 -11.03
CA ASN A 28 0.04 -14.88 -11.02
C ASN A 28 0.98 -14.15 -10.07
N PHE A 29 0.93 -12.81 -10.07
CA PHE A 29 1.62 -11.98 -9.10
C PHE A 29 1.17 -12.33 -7.67
N LEU A 30 -0.14 -12.34 -7.41
CA LEU A 30 -0.69 -12.67 -6.09
C LEU A 30 -0.28 -14.07 -5.61
N LYS A 31 -0.33 -15.08 -6.48
CA LYS A 31 0.14 -16.45 -6.16
C LYS A 31 1.62 -16.49 -5.80
N ALA A 32 2.45 -15.74 -6.51
CA ALA A 32 3.89 -15.65 -6.23
C ALA A 32 4.16 -14.97 -4.89
N VAL A 33 3.45 -13.88 -4.59
CA VAL A 33 3.52 -13.18 -3.29
C VAL A 33 3.11 -14.11 -2.15
N LYS A 34 1.95 -14.78 -2.27
CA LYS A 34 1.46 -15.73 -1.24
C LYS A 34 2.45 -16.86 -0.98
N LYS A 35 3.01 -17.45 -2.04
CA LYS A 35 4.02 -18.52 -1.91
C LYS A 35 5.28 -18.03 -1.18
N THR A 36 5.69 -16.79 -1.44
CA THR A 36 6.86 -16.18 -0.77
C THR A 36 6.59 -15.94 0.70
N ILE A 37 5.43 -15.39 1.05
CA ILE A 37 5.00 -15.19 2.45
C ILE A 37 5.04 -16.50 3.23
N GLN A 38 4.47 -17.57 2.66
CA GLN A 38 4.44 -18.89 3.31
C GLN A 38 5.82 -19.52 3.44
N ARG A 39 6.64 -19.46 2.38
CA ARG A 39 7.98 -20.08 2.37
C ARG A 39 8.92 -19.41 3.37
N GLU A 40 8.91 -18.09 3.39
CA GLU A 40 9.81 -17.28 4.21
C GLU A 40 9.22 -16.95 5.59
N LYS A 41 7.99 -17.41 5.87
CA LYS A 41 7.26 -17.17 7.14
C LYS A 41 7.15 -15.69 7.48
N ILE A 42 6.82 -14.87 6.48
CA ILE A 42 6.68 -13.42 6.64
C ILE A 42 5.46 -13.13 7.52
N THR A 43 5.66 -12.37 8.59
CA THR A 43 4.59 -11.93 9.53
C THR A 43 4.20 -10.47 9.36
N ASP A 44 5.04 -9.69 8.70
CA ASP A 44 4.87 -8.24 8.56
C ASP A 44 5.13 -7.84 7.12
N ILE A 45 4.15 -7.16 6.51
CA ILE A 45 4.27 -6.54 5.19
C ILE A 45 4.26 -5.04 5.39
N CYS A 46 5.30 -4.36 4.92
CA CYS A 46 5.39 -2.92 4.94
C CYS A 46 5.24 -2.39 3.51
N LEU A 47 4.14 -1.71 3.22
CA LEU A 47 4.00 -0.93 2.00
C LEU A 47 4.71 0.41 2.20
N VAL A 48 5.74 0.68 1.39
CA VAL A 48 6.62 1.84 1.58
C VAL A 48 6.45 2.84 0.44
N GLY A 49 6.17 4.10 0.77
CA GLY A 49 6.12 5.21 -0.18
C GLY A 49 7.22 6.22 0.12
N GLU A 50 7.83 6.75 -0.93
CA GLU A 50 8.95 7.70 -0.85
C GLU A 50 8.49 9.08 -1.33
N VAL A 51 8.55 10.08 -0.46
CA VAL A 51 8.11 11.45 -0.76
C VAL A 51 8.94 12.07 -1.88
N SER A 52 10.22 11.72 -1.97
CA SER A 52 11.11 12.15 -3.05
C SER A 52 11.00 11.31 -4.33
N CYS A 53 9.98 10.45 -4.46
CA CYS A 53 9.76 9.63 -5.65
C CYS A 53 9.62 10.49 -6.92
N CYS A 54 10.40 10.20 -7.96
CA CYS A 54 10.40 10.99 -9.18
C CYS A 54 9.03 11.03 -9.86
N PHE A 55 8.26 9.94 -9.85
CA PHE A 55 6.91 9.90 -10.44
C PHE A 55 5.95 10.85 -9.74
N ILE A 56 5.98 10.91 -8.40
CA ILE A 56 5.21 11.87 -7.60
C ILE A 56 5.62 13.30 -7.96
N GLN A 57 6.93 13.57 -8.00
CA GLN A 57 7.45 14.89 -8.35
C GLN A 57 7.07 15.32 -9.76
N TYR A 58 7.02 14.39 -10.71
CA TYR A 58 6.63 14.68 -12.09
C TYR A 58 5.17 15.08 -12.18
N VAL A 59 4.27 14.41 -11.45
CA VAL A 59 2.84 14.77 -11.42
C VAL A 59 2.65 16.15 -10.79
N LEU A 60 3.29 16.42 -9.65
CA LEU A 60 3.21 17.72 -8.98
C LEU A 60 3.74 18.88 -9.84
N GLN A 61 4.76 18.61 -10.66
CA GLN A 61 5.37 19.61 -11.54
C GLN A 61 4.72 19.67 -12.92
N ASN A 62 3.64 18.90 -13.15
CA ASN A 62 2.96 18.77 -14.44
C ASN A 62 3.95 18.48 -15.59
N LYS A 63 4.90 17.57 -15.35
CA LYS A 63 5.88 17.13 -16.35
C LYS A 63 5.27 16.10 -17.28
N SER A 64 5.90 15.90 -18.45
CA SER A 64 5.48 14.89 -19.41
C SER A 64 5.61 13.48 -18.82
N MET A 65 4.52 12.72 -18.89
CA MET A 65 4.45 11.32 -18.48
C MET A 65 4.94 10.39 -19.60
N THR A 66 5.47 9.24 -19.22
CA THR A 66 5.99 8.22 -20.14
C THR A 66 4.94 7.20 -20.59
N GLY A 67 3.76 7.21 -19.96
CA GLY A 67 2.65 6.30 -20.23
C GLY A 67 2.64 5.06 -19.33
N LEU A 68 3.38 5.07 -18.21
CA LEU A 68 3.38 3.95 -17.26
C LEU A 68 2.09 3.97 -16.43
N ARG A 69 1.55 2.78 -16.10
CA ARG A 69 0.35 2.65 -15.26
C ARG A 69 0.48 3.44 -13.95
N CYS A 70 1.63 3.39 -13.28
CA CYS A 70 1.85 4.13 -12.05
C CYS A 70 1.65 5.65 -12.21
N GLU A 71 1.95 6.22 -13.38
CA GLU A 71 1.75 7.65 -13.64
C GLU A 71 0.26 7.98 -13.72
N SER A 72 -0.54 7.14 -14.39
CA SER A 72 -2.00 7.27 -14.44
C SER A 72 -2.62 7.18 -13.05
N GLU A 73 -2.20 6.19 -12.26
CA GLU A 73 -2.66 5.95 -10.89
C GLU A 73 -2.38 7.15 -9.97
N ILE A 74 -1.20 7.76 -10.10
CA ILE A 74 -0.85 8.98 -9.34
C ILE A 74 -1.65 10.18 -9.84
N GLN A 75 -1.82 10.31 -11.16
CA GLN A 75 -2.54 11.44 -11.77
C GLN A 75 -4.02 11.46 -11.41
N GLU A 76 -4.66 10.30 -11.26
CA GLU A 76 -6.05 10.17 -10.82
C GLU A 76 -6.25 10.65 -9.37
N LEU A 77 -5.25 10.48 -8.52
CA LEU A 77 -5.30 10.89 -7.10
C LEU A 77 -4.94 12.36 -6.87
N PHE A 78 -4.32 13.00 -7.86
CA PHE A 78 -3.75 14.34 -7.73
C PHE A 78 -4.82 15.44 -7.66
N SER A 79 -4.67 16.32 -6.67
CA SER A 79 -5.35 17.61 -6.59
C SER A 79 -4.34 18.76 -6.56
N LYS A 80 -4.76 19.95 -6.98
CA LYS A 80 -3.88 21.15 -7.04
C LYS A 80 -3.30 21.57 -5.69
N THR A 81 -3.89 21.11 -4.58
CA THR A 81 -3.43 21.41 -3.22
C THR A 81 -2.47 20.36 -2.68
N ASP A 82 -2.24 19.28 -3.43
CA ASP A 82 -1.38 18.21 -2.96
C ASP A 82 0.09 18.64 -2.87
N THR A 83 0.72 18.13 -1.82
CA THR A 83 2.16 18.13 -1.66
C THR A 83 2.70 16.74 -2.01
N ALA A 84 4.02 16.60 -2.11
CA ALA A 84 4.66 15.29 -2.26
C ALA A 84 4.29 14.35 -1.12
N PHE A 85 4.12 14.87 0.09
CA PHE A 85 3.66 14.11 1.23
C PHE A 85 2.24 13.60 1.03
N SER A 86 1.27 14.51 0.82
CA SER A 86 -0.15 14.14 0.73
C SER A 86 -0.46 13.26 -0.47
N LEU A 87 0.21 13.46 -1.61
CA LEU A 87 0.02 12.62 -2.79
C LEU A 87 0.62 11.22 -2.60
N THR A 88 1.79 11.12 -1.97
CA THR A 88 2.39 9.82 -1.62
C THR A 88 1.52 9.07 -0.62
N GLU A 89 0.98 9.78 0.38
CA GLU A 89 0.05 9.21 1.34
C GLU A 89 -1.22 8.69 0.65
N LYS A 90 -1.86 9.48 -0.23
CA LYS A 90 -3.02 9.04 -1.03
C LYS A 90 -2.72 7.79 -1.85
N LEU A 91 -1.54 7.74 -2.49
CA LEU A 91 -1.14 6.60 -3.30
C LEU A 91 -0.96 5.33 -2.45
N LEU A 92 -0.21 5.43 -1.34
CA LEU A 92 -0.10 4.34 -0.38
C LEU A 92 -1.46 3.92 0.13
N LYS A 93 -2.36 4.90 0.32
CA LYS A 93 -3.70 4.60 0.78
C LYS A 93 -4.45 3.74 -0.26
N LYS A 94 -4.49 4.17 -1.52
CA LYS A 94 -5.09 3.39 -2.61
C LYS A 94 -4.53 1.97 -2.70
N GLN A 95 -3.20 1.83 -2.67
CA GLN A 95 -2.53 0.52 -2.80
C GLN A 95 -2.84 -0.43 -1.65
N LEU A 96 -2.95 0.09 -0.43
CA LEU A 96 -3.30 -0.72 0.73
C LEU A 96 -4.77 -1.14 0.69
N TYR A 97 -5.67 -0.28 0.20
CA TYR A 97 -7.06 -0.65 -0.07
C TYR A 97 -7.13 -1.81 -1.06
N GLU A 98 -6.45 -1.69 -2.21
CA GLU A 98 -6.42 -2.73 -3.24
C GLU A 98 -5.86 -4.06 -2.71
N MET A 99 -4.81 -4.00 -1.89
CA MET A 99 -4.27 -5.16 -1.20
C MET A 99 -5.29 -5.79 -0.24
N SER A 100 -6.01 -4.98 0.53
CA SER A 100 -7.02 -5.46 1.49
C SER A 100 -8.22 -6.15 0.84
N CYS A 101 -8.53 -5.80 -0.42
CA CYS A 101 -9.56 -6.46 -1.20
C CYS A 101 -9.16 -7.87 -1.66
N GLN A 102 -7.88 -8.25 -1.55
CA GLN A 102 -7.42 -9.56 -2.00
C GLN A 102 -7.61 -10.62 -0.92
N SER A 103 -8.42 -11.62 -1.24
CA SER A 103 -8.69 -12.77 -0.35
C SER A 103 -7.43 -13.56 0.02
N ILE A 104 -6.38 -13.46 -0.80
CA ILE A 104 -5.11 -14.16 -0.58
C ILE A 104 -4.40 -13.74 0.72
N PHE A 105 -4.71 -12.55 1.25
CA PHE A 105 -4.21 -12.06 2.53
C PHE A 105 -5.27 -12.09 3.64
N GLY A 106 -6.56 -12.29 3.31
CA GLY A 106 -7.68 -12.07 4.23
C GLY A 106 -7.70 -12.99 5.43
N ASN A 107 -7.43 -14.30 5.25
CA ASN A 107 -7.44 -15.26 6.35
C ASN A 107 -6.25 -15.05 7.29
N GLU A 108 -5.05 -14.89 6.73
CA GLU A 108 -3.82 -14.69 7.50
C GLU A 108 -3.83 -13.36 8.28
N ILE A 109 -4.46 -12.31 7.73
CA ILE A 109 -4.70 -11.05 8.46
C ILE A 109 -5.73 -11.25 9.57
N GLY A 110 -6.88 -11.89 9.26
CA GLY A 110 -7.96 -12.10 10.23
C GLY A 110 -7.54 -12.96 11.44
N GLU A 111 -6.64 -13.91 11.21
CA GLU A 111 -6.03 -14.76 12.25
C GLU A 111 -4.85 -14.09 12.99
N GLY A 112 -4.48 -12.86 12.60
CA GLY A 112 -3.36 -12.11 13.20
C GLY A 112 -1.97 -12.66 12.86
N GLN A 113 -1.86 -13.56 11.88
CA GLN A 113 -0.59 -14.14 11.42
C GLN A 113 0.18 -13.20 10.51
N LEU A 114 -0.53 -12.29 9.83
CA LEU A 114 0.04 -11.32 8.91
C LEU A 114 -0.42 -9.91 9.27
N ARG A 115 0.53 -9.03 9.55
CA ARG A 115 0.29 -7.60 9.81
C ARG A 115 0.71 -6.77 8.61
N ILE A 116 -0.10 -5.77 8.27
CA ILE A 116 0.20 -4.85 7.19
C ILE A 116 0.41 -3.46 7.76
N HIS A 117 1.51 -2.83 7.34
CA HIS A 117 1.93 -1.48 7.71
C HIS A 117 2.04 -0.63 6.46
N ALA A 118 1.67 0.65 6.55
CA ALA A 118 1.94 1.63 5.52
C ALA A 118 2.95 2.65 6.03
N LEU A 119 4.09 2.77 5.35
CA LEU A 119 5.21 3.60 5.74
C LEU A 119 5.45 4.69 4.71
N LEU A 120 5.37 5.94 5.13
CA LEU A 120 5.77 7.09 4.33
C LEU A 120 7.17 7.52 4.73
N THR A 121 8.05 7.66 3.75
CA THR A 121 9.49 7.78 3.96
C THR A 121 10.10 8.93 3.18
N SER A 122 11.21 9.47 3.69
CA SER A 122 12.16 10.26 2.92
C SER A 122 13.57 9.81 3.27
N LYS A 123 14.25 9.18 2.31
CA LYS A 123 15.68 8.86 2.46
C LYS A 123 16.56 10.11 2.56
N HIS A 124 16.11 11.22 1.97
CA HIS A 124 16.86 12.48 1.92
C HIS A 124 16.77 13.19 3.28
N ASP A 125 15.59 13.18 3.87
CA ASP A 125 15.31 13.85 5.14
C ASP A 125 15.41 12.89 6.35
N ASP A 126 15.88 11.66 6.12
CA ASP A 126 16.13 10.58 7.10
C ASP A 126 14.92 10.30 8.02
N PHE A 127 13.71 10.14 7.44
CA PHE A 127 12.52 9.81 8.23
C PHE A 127 11.72 8.63 7.69
N ILE A 128 11.03 7.96 8.62
CA ILE A 128 10.01 6.92 8.38
C ILE A 128 8.83 7.23 9.30
N ILE A 129 7.65 7.40 8.72
CA ILE A 129 6.41 7.68 9.44
C ILE A 129 5.41 6.57 9.10
N SER A 130 4.81 5.98 10.12
CA SER A 130 3.68 5.08 9.93
C SER A 130 2.44 5.90 9.61
N ILE A 131 1.79 5.62 8.49
CA ILE A 131 0.46 6.18 8.21
C ILE A 131 -0.52 5.36 9.03
N ASN A 132 -1.11 6.00 10.05
CA ASN A 132 -2.19 5.35 10.78
C ASN A 132 -3.42 5.31 9.87
N TRP A 133 -3.93 4.12 9.64
CA TRP A 133 -5.15 3.93 8.89
C TRP A 133 -6.18 3.23 9.77
N GLU A 134 -7.00 4.02 10.43
CA GLU A 134 -8.12 3.55 11.26
C GLU A 134 -9.04 2.55 10.55
N PHE A 135 -9.21 2.67 9.23
CA PHE A 135 -9.98 1.71 8.43
C PHE A 135 -9.29 0.36 8.23
N LEU A 136 -7.95 0.26 8.21
CA LEU A 136 -7.30 -1.05 8.30
C LEU A 136 -7.52 -1.68 9.67
N GLU A 137 -7.46 -0.89 10.75
CA GLU A 137 -7.80 -1.38 12.09
C GLU A 137 -9.25 -1.90 12.11
N ARG A 138 -10.17 -1.18 11.46
CA ARG A 138 -11.57 -1.62 11.30
C ARG A 138 -11.73 -2.86 10.40
N ILE A 139 -10.94 -3.02 9.34
CA ILE A 139 -10.92 -4.23 8.52
C ILE A 139 -10.37 -5.42 9.30
N GLN A 140 -9.26 -5.24 10.03
CA GLN A 140 -8.67 -6.27 10.89
C GLN A 140 -9.67 -6.68 11.97
N LEU A 141 -10.34 -5.72 12.61
CA LEU A 141 -11.44 -5.95 13.55
C LEU A 141 -12.61 -6.69 12.88
N ALA A 142 -13.06 -6.28 11.69
CA ALA A 142 -14.17 -6.92 10.99
C ALA A 142 -13.85 -8.34 10.52
N ALA A 143 -12.62 -8.58 10.03
CA ALA A 143 -12.12 -9.90 9.64
C ALA A 143 -12.01 -10.85 10.85
N SER A 144 -11.64 -10.33 12.02
CA SER A 144 -11.63 -11.11 13.27
C SER A 144 -13.03 -11.47 13.80
N GLN A 145 -14.08 -10.76 13.37
CA GLN A 145 -15.45 -10.92 13.88
C GLN A 145 -16.41 -11.64 12.90
N ASN A 146 -16.14 -11.65 11.59
CA ASN A 146 -17.02 -12.25 10.59
C ASN A 146 -16.26 -13.18 9.64
N GLY A 147 -16.40 -14.50 9.83
CA GLY A 147 -15.87 -15.53 8.94
C GLY A 147 -16.63 -15.68 7.60
N ASN A 148 -17.08 -14.59 6.97
CA ASN A 148 -17.82 -14.67 5.70
C ASN A 148 -17.44 -13.51 4.74
N LEU A 149 -16.62 -13.82 3.74
CA LEU A 149 -15.92 -12.87 2.86
C LEU A 149 -16.82 -12.07 1.89
N ASP A 150 -18.06 -12.49 1.63
CA ASP A 150 -18.90 -11.87 0.58
C ASP A 150 -19.48 -10.49 0.96
N ASN A 151 -19.66 -10.22 2.26
CA ASN A 151 -20.17 -8.92 2.71
C ASN A 151 -19.08 -7.86 2.87
N THR A 152 -17.82 -8.26 2.99
CA THR A 152 -16.70 -7.35 3.23
C THR A 152 -16.47 -6.45 2.02
N SER A 153 -16.58 -6.97 0.80
CA SER A 153 -16.36 -6.17 -0.43
C SER A 153 -17.34 -5.00 -0.59
N ARG A 154 -18.61 -5.17 -0.22
CA ARG A 154 -19.62 -4.09 -0.30
C ARG A 154 -19.42 -3.01 0.76
N VAL A 155 -18.99 -3.43 1.95
CA VAL A 155 -18.69 -2.53 3.07
C VAL A 155 -17.42 -1.73 2.77
N LEU A 156 -16.40 -2.37 2.18
CA LEU A 156 -15.14 -1.75 1.74
C LEU A 156 -15.35 -0.63 0.71
N THR A 157 -16.26 -0.81 -0.25
CA THR A 157 -16.55 0.20 -1.28
C THR A 157 -17.22 1.46 -0.71
N LEU A 158 -18.16 1.30 0.23
CA LEU A 158 -18.89 2.42 0.83
C LEU A 158 -17.99 3.30 1.72
N TYR A 159 -17.08 2.69 2.48
CA TYR A 159 -16.16 3.45 3.34
C TYR A 159 -15.02 4.12 2.59
N TYR A 160 -14.53 3.54 1.48
CA TYR A 160 -13.51 4.17 0.64
C TYR A 160 -14.01 5.49 0.02
N THR A 161 -15.28 5.52 -0.42
CA THR A 161 -15.89 6.73 -0.95
C THR A 161 -16.05 7.85 0.09
N GLU A 162 -16.19 7.50 1.37
CA GLU A 162 -16.30 8.50 2.45
C GLU A 162 -14.95 9.05 2.92
N SER A 163 -13.84 8.30 2.79
CA SER A 163 -12.51 8.76 3.22
C SER A 163 -11.74 9.54 2.14
N MET A 164 -12.29 9.65 0.94
CA MET A 164 -11.70 10.37 -0.20
C MET A 164 -12.25 11.80 -0.35
N VAL A 165 -13.17 12.22 0.52
CA VAL A 165 -13.77 13.57 0.57
C VAL A 165 -13.02 14.48 1.53
#